data_AF-A0A7K3BHR7-F1
#
_entry.id   AF-A0A7K3BHR7-F1
#
_cell.length_a   1.000
_cell.length_b   1.000
_cell.length_c   1.000
_cell.angle_alpha   90.00
_cell.angle_beta   90.00
_cell.angle_gamma   90.00
#
_symmetry.space_group_name_H-M   'P 1'
#
loop_
_entity.id
_entity.type
_entity.pdbx_description
1 polymer ?
#
loop_
_entity_poly.entity_id
_entity_poly.type
_entity_poly.pdbx_seq_one_letter_code
_entity_poly.pdbx_strand_id
1 'polypeptide(L)'
;MADFSKHEDVPPRDTAPPVPPQGQAQGPQAVPPPPYRPPAPPPPPYGYAHGPLPYPPPPMRPPTTPAMWAHLGALLTLVAGTSVTCLGWALAWVAPLIVRSQQQNKHDPFIRHHAAQGINYGITTAIVGLLAIAGYAGGIAGLIAYDDGGPGWLPAVGFGLLALAVLHLLAGLVLCIVGSTKANTGQWWSYPKFFALPFVRG
;
A
#
# COMPACT_ATOMS: atom_id res chain seq x y z
N MET A 1 7.20 -51.64 74.47
CA MET A 1 6.72 -52.94 73.94
C MET A 1 7.03 -52.95 72.46
N ALA A 2 7.66 -54.03 71.99
CA ALA A 2 8.20 -54.28 70.64
C ALA A 2 7.22 -53.87 69.52
N ASP A 3 7.62 -53.54 68.29
CA ASP A 3 8.60 -54.10 67.37
C ASP A 3 8.69 -53.09 66.20
N PHE A 4 9.70 -53.16 65.34
CA PHE A 4 9.59 -52.94 63.88
C PHE A 4 10.99 -52.76 63.26
N SER A 5 11.47 -53.89 62.75
CA SER A 5 11.97 -54.08 61.39
C SER A 5 12.94 -53.03 60.79
N LYS A 6 14.14 -53.56 60.52
CA LYS A 6 15.12 -53.14 59.52
C LYS A 6 14.47 -52.48 58.29
N HIS A 7 14.99 -51.31 57.93
CA HIS A 7 14.96 -50.84 56.55
C HIS A 7 16.38 -50.56 56.07
N GLU A 8 16.64 -51.07 54.87
CA GLU A 8 17.91 -51.15 54.16
C GLU A 8 18.32 -49.78 53.59
N ASP A 9 19.61 -49.48 53.67
CA ASP A 9 20.25 -48.36 53.00
C ASP A 9 20.24 -48.55 51.48
N VAL A 10 19.52 -47.68 50.77
CA VAL A 10 19.57 -47.55 49.31
C VAL A 10 20.23 -46.20 48.96
N PRO A 11 21.36 -46.17 48.23
CA PRO A 11 22.02 -44.92 47.85
C PRO A 11 21.21 -44.11 46.82
N PRO A 12 21.45 -42.78 46.73
CA PRO A 12 20.63 -41.86 45.96
C PRO A 12 20.67 -42.15 44.45
N ARG A 13 19.50 -42.22 43.83
CA ARG A 13 19.35 -42.26 42.37
C ARG A 13 19.62 -40.88 41.80
N ASP A 14 20.63 -40.81 40.94
CA ASP A 14 20.88 -39.68 40.04
C ASP A 14 19.62 -39.36 39.24
N THR A 15 19.13 -38.14 39.40
CA THR A 15 17.97 -37.62 38.67
C THR A 15 18.43 -37.12 37.31
N ALA A 16 18.25 -37.96 36.28
CA ALA A 16 18.35 -37.50 34.90
C ALA A 16 17.21 -36.48 34.60
N PRO A 17 17.46 -35.44 33.79
CA PRO A 17 16.44 -34.44 33.45
C PRO A 17 15.29 -35.04 32.63
N PRO A 18 14.08 -34.46 32.72
CA PRO A 18 12.88 -34.98 32.05
C PRO A 18 13.01 -34.93 30.53
N VAL A 19 12.79 -36.09 29.91
CA VAL A 19 12.71 -36.27 28.45
C VAL A 19 11.41 -35.60 27.95
N PRO A 20 11.46 -34.74 26.91
CA PRO A 20 10.24 -34.16 26.33
C PRO A 20 9.36 -35.24 25.67
N PRO A 21 8.03 -35.05 25.57
CA PRO A 21 7.12 -36.05 25.03
C PRO A 21 7.51 -36.41 23.60
N GLN A 22 7.82 -37.69 23.36
CA GLN A 22 7.97 -38.24 22.03
C GLN A 22 6.64 -38.05 21.29
N GLY A 23 6.66 -37.20 20.26
CA GLY A 23 5.55 -37.03 19.35
C GLY A 23 5.13 -38.38 18.78
N GLN A 24 3.82 -38.62 18.83
CA GLN A 24 3.18 -39.73 18.13
C GLN A 24 3.69 -39.77 16.68
N ALA A 25 4.26 -40.90 16.28
CA ALA A 25 4.66 -41.14 14.91
C ALA A 25 3.41 -41.05 14.02
N GLN A 26 3.23 -39.92 13.35
CA GLN A 26 2.34 -39.81 12.21
C GLN A 26 2.88 -40.73 11.13
N GLY A 27 2.12 -41.78 10.79
CA GLY A 27 2.38 -42.59 9.60
C GLY A 27 2.42 -41.68 8.35
N PRO A 28 3.04 -42.15 7.25
CA PRO A 28 3.18 -41.34 6.05
C PRO A 28 1.80 -40.86 5.56
N GLN A 29 1.55 -39.56 5.73
CA GLN A 29 0.41 -38.89 5.12
C GLN A 29 0.56 -39.03 3.61
N ALA A 30 -0.40 -39.70 2.97
CA ALA A 30 -0.49 -39.77 1.53
C ALA A 30 -0.61 -38.35 0.98
N VAL A 31 0.46 -37.86 0.33
CA VAL A 31 0.45 -36.60 -0.39
C VAL A 31 -0.60 -36.73 -1.50
N PRO A 32 -1.62 -35.86 -1.56
CA PRO A 32 -2.58 -35.88 -2.66
C PRO A 32 -1.82 -35.65 -3.98
N PRO A 33 -2.15 -36.38 -5.06
CA PRO A 33 -1.46 -36.22 -6.33
C PRO A 33 -1.61 -34.78 -6.83
N PRO A 34 -0.53 -34.19 -7.41
CA PRO A 34 -0.60 -32.84 -7.95
C PRO A 34 -1.72 -32.76 -9.00
N PRO A 35 -2.43 -31.61 -9.11
CA PRO A 35 -3.40 -31.40 -10.17
C PRO A 35 -2.74 -31.67 -11.52
N TYR A 36 -3.39 -32.47 -12.37
CA TYR A 36 -2.93 -32.73 -13.74
C TYR A 36 -2.71 -31.40 -14.45
N ARG A 37 -1.43 -31.04 -14.67
CA ARG A 37 -1.06 -29.94 -15.55
C ARG A 37 -0.95 -30.53 -16.96
N PRO A 38 -1.72 -30.02 -17.94
CA PRO A 38 -1.49 -30.36 -19.34
C PRO A 38 0.00 -30.13 -19.66
N PRO A 39 0.63 -30.99 -20.47
CA PRO A 39 2.00 -30.77 -20.93
C PRO A 39 2.11 -29.36 -21.51
N ALA A 40 3.09 -28.58 -21.04
CA ALA A 40 3.39 -27.31 -21.66
C ALA A 40 3.69 -27.56 -23.15
N PRO A 41 3.15 -26.76 -24.07
CA PRO A 41 3.48 -26.91 -25.48
C PRO A 41 5.00 -26.79 -25.65
N PRO A 42 5.61 -27.63 -26.51
CA PRO A 42 7.05 -27.61 -26.70
C PRO A 42 7.50 -26.20 -27.08
N PRO A 43 8.63 -25.71 -26.54
CA PRO A 43 9.18 -24.43 -26.95
C PRO A 43 9.37 -24.47 -28.48
N PRO A 44 8.96 -23.41 -29.20
CA PRO A 44 9.11 -23.38 -30.65
C PRO A 44 10.59 -23.57 -30.99
N PRO A 45 10.93 -24.41 -32.00
CA PRO A 45 12.30 -24.60 -32.42
C PRO A 45 12.95 -23.25 -32.75
N TYR A 46 14.13 -23.00 -32.18
CA TYR A 46 14.96 -21.85 -32.55
C TYR A 46 15.22 -21.91 -34.06
N GLY A 47 14.57 -21.02 -34.83
CA GLY A 47 14.74 -20.95 -36.28
C GLY A 47 13.49 -20.71 -37.12
N TYR A 48 12.28 -20.65 -36.53
CA TYR A 48 11.09 -20.28 -37.31
C TYR A 48 11.05 -18.78 -37.60
N ALA A 49 11.59 -18.43 -38.77
CA ALA A 49 11.27 -17.20 -39.49
C ALA A 49 9.74 -17.02 -39.47
N HIS A 50 9.29 -15.91 -38.89
CA HIS A 50 7.89 -15.59 -38.78
C HIS A 50 7.33 -15.40 -40.19
N GLY A 51 6.58 -16.38 -40.69
CA GLY A 51 5.71 -16.18 -41.83
C GLY A 51 4.75 -15.02 -41.51
N PRO A 52 4.32 -14.24 -42.52
CA PRO A 52 3.41 -13.14 -42.30
C PRO A 52 2.16 -13.64 -41.56
N LEU A 53 1.91 -13.09 -40.36
CA LEU A 53 0.74 -13.44 -39.56
C LEU A 53 -0.52 -13.15 -40.39
N PRO A 54 -1.42 -14.15 -40.60
CA PRO A 54 -2.60 -14.00 -41.46
C PRO A 54 -3.63 -12.96 -40.99
N TYR A 55 -3.46 -12.42 -39.79
CA TYR A 55 -4.37 -11.45 -39.22
C TYR A 55 -3.60 -10.48 -38.32
N PRO A 56 -3.85 -9.16 -38.39
CA PRO A 56 -3.34 -8.24 -37.39
C PRO A 56 -3.89 -8.65 -36.02
N PRO A 57 -3.07 -8.63 -34.95
CA PRO A 57 -3.59 -8.90 -33.61
C PRO A 57 -4.77 -7.94 -33.34
N PRO A 58 -5.86 -8.42 -32.73
CA PRO A 58 -6.97 -7.55 -32.39
C PRO A 58 -6.47 -6.39 -31.52
N PRO A 59 -7.01 -5.17 -31.68
CA PRO A 59 -6.59 -4.02 -30.88
C PRO A 59 -6.73 -4.36 -29.40
N MET A 60 -5.60 -4.42 -28.71
CA MET A 60 -5.54 -4.84 -27.32
C MET A 60 -6.18 -3.74 -26.45
N ARG A 61 -7.28 -4.06 -25.77
CA ARG A 61 -7.96 -3.09 -24.89
C ARG A 61 -7.04 -2.75 -23.71
N PRO A 62 -6.87 -1.47 -23.34
CA PRO A 62 -6.07 -1.09 -22.17
C PRO A 62 -6.58 -1.78 -20.90
N PRO A 63 -5.70 -2.21 -19.98
CA PRO A 63 -6.10 -2.76 -18.70
C PRO A 63 -6.59 -1.64 -17.76
N THR A 64 -7.91 -1.40 -17.80
CA THR A 64 -8.54 -0.26 -17.12
C THR A 64 -8.69 -0.44 -15.61
N THR A 65 -8.87 -1.67 -15.13
CA THR A 65 -9.14 -1.93 -13.70
C THR A 65 -7.99 -1.51 -12.78
N PRO A 66 -6.72 -1.92 -12.99
CA PRO A 66 -5.63 -1.48 -12.13
C PRO A 66 -5.39 0.04 -12.20
N ALA A 67 -5.52 0.63 -13.39
CA ALA A 67 -5.38 2.06 -13.59
C ALA A 67 -6.44 2.86 -12.83
N MET A 68 -7.71 2.41 -12.84
CA MET A 68 -8.79 3.00 -12.04
C MET A 68 -8.48 2.92 -10.54
N TRP A 69 -8.00 1.76 -10.07
CA TRP A 69 -7.64 1.53 -8.67
C TRP A 69 -6.46 2.38 -8.19
N ALA A 70 -5.58 2.83 -9.07
CA ALA A 70 -4.53 3.77 -8.68
C ALA A 70 -5.12 5.09 -8.14
N HIS A 71 -6.16 5.62 -8.78
CA HIS A 71 -6.84 6.84 -8.33
C HIS A 71 -7.82 6.56 -7.19
N LEU A 72 -8.60 5.49 -7.31
CA LEU A 72 -9.63 5.16 -6.33
C LEU A 72 -9.02 4.72 -4.99
N GLY A 73 -7.92 3.99 -5.04
CA GLY A 73 -7.17 3.59 -3.85
C GLY A 73 -6.60 4.80 -3.11
N ALA A 74 -6.03 5.77 -3.84
CA ALA A 74 -5.55 7.02 -3.25
C ALA A 74 -6.70 7.79 -2.58
N LEU A 75 -7.86 7.88 -3.24
CA LEU A 75 -9.07 8.51 -2.69
C LEU A 75 -9.57 7.79 -1.44
N LEU A 76 -9.63 6.46 -1.46
CA LEU A 76 -10.12 5.67 -0.34
C LEU A 76 -9.19 5.81 0.87
N THR A 77 -7.88 5.69 0.68
CA THR A 77 -6.91 5.93 1.75
C THR A 77 -7.03 7.36 2.28
N LEU A 78 -7.24 8.34 1.41
CA LEU A 78 -7.41 9.72 1.82
C LEU A 78 -8.68 9.90 2.68
N VAL A 79 -9.85 9.50 2.19
CA VAL A 79 -11.13 9.74 2.85
C VAL A 79 -11.25 8.87 4.10
N ALA A 80 -11.18 7.54 3.93
CA ALA A 80 -11.37 6.60 5.03
C ALA A 80 -10.20 6.65 6.03
N GLY A 81 -8.96 6.78 5.55
CA GLY A 81 -7.80 6.90 6.44
C GLY A 81 -7.82 8.21 7.22
N THR A 82 -8.27 9.32 6.63
CA THR A 82 -8.35 10.58 7.38
C THR A 82 -9.51 10.55 8.35
N SER A 83 -10.67 9.98 7.99
CA SER A 83 -11.82 9.91 8.90
C SER A 83 -11.62 8.97 10.09
N VAL A 84 -10.87 7.87 9.92
CA VAL A 84 -10.69 6.86 10.97
C VAL A 84 -9.45 7.11 11.82
N THR A 85 -8.31 7.44 11.19
CA THR A 85 -7.02 7.53 11.90
C THR A 85 -6.35 8.90 11.82
N CYS A 86 -6.96 9.88 11.14
CA CYS A 86 -6.36 11.19 10.86
C CYS A 86 -5.04 11.14 10.06
N LEU A 87 -4.65 9.96 9.54
CA LEU A 87 -3.39 9.74 8.83
C LEU A 87 -3.57 9.43 7.33
N GLY A 88 -4.81 9.40 6.83
CA GLY A 88 -5.09 9.09 5.43
C GLY A 88 -4.39 10.02 4.44
N TRP A 89 -4.31 11.31 4.76
CA TRP A 89 -3.57 12.30 3.96
C TRP A 89 -2.08 11.97 3.82
N ALA A 90 -1.46 11.35 4.82
CA ALA A 90 -0.04 10.98 4.80
C ALA A 90 0.23 9.68 4.02
N LEU A 91 -0.81 8.85 3.82
CA LEU A 91 -0.70 7.51 3.25
C LEU A 91 -1.38 7.35 1.88
N ALA A 92 -1.97 8.40 1.31
CA ALA A 92 -2.72 8.34 0.05
C ALA A 92 -1.89 7.83 -1.16
N TRP A 93 -0.55 7.86 -1.07
CA TRP A 93 0.36 7.33 -2.10
C TRP A 93 0.58 5.81 -2.03
N VAL A 94 0.21 5.15 -0.92
CA VAL A 94 0.51 3.72 -0.70
C VAL A 94 -0.28 2.83 -1.66
N ALA A 95 -1.58 3.07 -1.79
CA ALA A 95 -2.43 2.28 -2.69
C ALA A 95 -1.97 2.32 -4.17
N PRO A 96 -1.72 3.49 -4.79
CA PRO A 96 -1.20 3.54 -6.16
C PRO A 96 0.24 2.99 -6.28
N LEU A 97 1.05 3.06 -5.21
CA LEU A 97 2.36 2.40 -5.19
C LEU A 97 2.23 0.87 -5.24
N ILE A 98 1.27 0.29 -4.51
CA ILE A 98 0.97 -1.14 -4.57
C ILE A 98 0.54 -1.53 -5.98
N VAL A 99 -0.36 -0.76 -6.61
CA VAL A 99 -0.77 -1.01 -8.00
C VAL A 99 0.44 -1.00 -8.94
N ARG A 100 1.34 -0.03 -8.80
CA ARG A 100 2.54 0.09 -9.64
C ARG A 100 3.57 -1.03 -9.39
N SER A 101 3.67 -1.53 -8.16
CA SER A 101 4.71 -2.50 -7.77
C SER A 101 4.39 -3.94 -8.17
N GLN A 102 3.13 -4.25 -8.47
CA GLN A 102 2.70 -5.56 -8.95
C GLN A 102 3.41 -5.93 -10.25
N GLN A 103 4.02 -7.13 -10.30
CA GLN A 103 4.81 -7.59 -11.45
C GLN A 103 4.03 -7.56 -12.77
N GLN A 104 2.74 -7.92 -12.72
CA GLN A 104 1.82 -7.90 -13.87
C GLN A 104 1.59 -6.50 -14.46
N ASN A 105 1.80 -5.43 -13.68
CA ASN A 105 1.54 -4.05 -14.10
C ASN A 105 2.81 -3.31 -14.54
N LYS A 106 4.01 -3.85 -14.26
CA LYS A 106 5.30 -3.14 -14.46
C LYS A 106 5.63 -2.84 -15.91
N HIS A 107 5.08 -3.59 -16.85
CA HIS A 107 5.38 -3.43 -18.27
C HIS A 107 4.28 -2.67 -19.02
N ASP A 108 3.14 -2.41 -18.38
CA ASP A 108 2.04 -1.71 -19.01
C ASP A 108 2.18 -0.18 -18.87
N PRO A 109 2.35 0.56 -19.98
CA PRO A 109 2.56 2.01 -19.92
C PRO A 109 1.32 2.76 -19.42
N PHE A 110 0.12 2.24 -19.67
CA PHE A 110 -1.15 2.84 -19.25
C PHE A 110 -1.31 2.76 -17.73
N ILE A 111 -1.15 1.56 -17.14
CA ILE A 111 -1.22 1.39 -15.69
C ILE A 111 -0.14 2.21 -15.01
N ARG A 112 1.09 2.18 -15.54
CA ARG A 112 2.20 2.92 -14.96
C ARG A 112 1.97 4.42 -14.92
N HIS A 113 1.40 4.99 -15.98
CA HIS A 113 1.06 6.41 -16.00
C HIS A 113 0.05 6.77 -14.94
N HIS A 114 -1.09 6.07 -14.89
CA HIS A 114 -2.13 6.34 -13.88
C HIS A 114 -1.62 6.10 -12.45
N ALA A 115 -0.80 5.07 -12.24
CA ALA A 115 -0.18 4.81 -10.96
C ALA A 115 0.84 5.89 -10.57
N ALA A 116 1.66 6.38 -11.49
CA ALA A 116 2.56 7.51 -11.21
C ALA A 116 1.77 8.77 -10.86
N GLN A 117 0.67 9.05 -11.56
CA GLN A 117 -0.22 10.17 -11.25
C GLN A 117 -0.81 10.05 -9.84
N GLY A 118 -1.32 8.86 -9.46
CA GLY A 118 -1.84 8.61 -8.11
C GLY A 118 -0.77 8.73 -7.02
N ILE A 119 0.45 8.22 -7.25
CA ILE A 119 1.57 8.36 -6.31
C ILE A 119 1.94 9.83 -6.13
N ASN A 120 2.10 10.57 -7.24
CA ASN A 120 2.46 11.99 -7.22
C ASN A 120 1.41 12.83 -6.49
N TYR A 121 0.13 12.55 -6.72
CA TYR A 121 -0.97 13.15 -5.95
C TYR A 121 -0.87 12.84 -4.46
N GLY A 122 -0.68 11.56 -4.11
CA GLY A 122 -0.59 11.14 -2.70
C GLY A 122 0.60 11.75 -1.97
N ILE A 123 1.77 11.86 -2.61
CA ILE A 123 2.96 12.53 -2.03
C ILE A 123 2.72 14.03 -1.89
N THR A 124 2.12 14.68 -2.90
CA THR A 124 1.78 16.11 -2.84
C THR A 124 0.81 16.38 -1.69
N THR A 125 -0.22 15.53 -1.55
CA THR A 125 -1.19 15.60 -0.45
C THR A 125 -0.51 15.42 0.91
N ALA A 126 0.46 14.50 1.02
CA ALA A 126 1.25 14.34 2.23
C ALA A 126 2.05 15.60 2.58
N ILE A 127 2.70 16.24 1.61
CA ILE A 127 3.45 17.48 1.85
C ILE A 127 2.50 18.61 2.29
N VAL A 128 1.37 18.77 1.60
CA VAL A 128 0.36 19.79 1.95
C VAL A 128 -0.18 19.57 3.37
N GLY A 129 -0.46 18.32 3.75
CA GLY A 129 -0.92 18.00 5.10
C GLY A 129 0.13 18.28 6.17
N LEU A 130 1.41 18.01 5.91
CA LEU A 130 2.50 18.37 6.84
C LEU A 130 2.60 19.89 7.02
N LEU A 131 2.52 20.65 5.93
CA LEU A 131 2.52 22.11 5.99
C LEU A 131 1.31 22.65 6.75
N ALA A 132 0.14 22.02 6.59
CA ALA A 132 -1.07 22.38 7.31
C ALA A 132 -0.92 22.14 8.82
N ILE A 133 -0.35 21.00 9.23
CA ILE A 133 -0.11 20.68 10.64
C ILE A 133 0.89 21.65 11.25
N ALA A 134 2.01 21.90 10.56
CA ALA A 134 3.02 22.86 11.02
C ALA A 134 2.44 24.28 11.12
N GLY A 135 1.67 24.69 10.10
CA GLY A 135 0.96 25.96 10.08
C GLY A 135 -0.03 26.08 11.24
N TYR A 136 -0.87 25.06 11.45
CA TYR A 136 -1.84 25.04 12.55
C TYR A 136 -1.15 25.16 13.91
N ALA A 137 -0.12 24.36 14.17
CA ALA A 137 0.65 24.43 15.41
C ALA A 137 1.29 25.83 15.62
N GLY A 138 1.88 26.40 14.56
CA GLY A 138 2.42 27.76 14.58
C GLY A 138 1.35 28.84 14.81
N GLY A 139 0.15 28.65 14.25
CA GLY A 139 -0.98 29.55 14.45
C GLY A 139 -1.49 29.53 15.89
N ILE A 140 -1.60 28.35 16.50
CA ILE A 140 -1.95 28.19 17.92
C ILE A 140 -0.88 28.80 18.81
N ALA A 141 0.40 28.51 18.58
CA ALA A 141 1.50 29.12 19.32
C ALA A 141 1.50 30.65 19.21
N GLY A 142 1.22 31.18 18.01
CA GLY A 142 1.08 32.61 17.76
C GLY A 142 -0.08 33.25 18.50
N LEU A 143 -1.22 32.55 18.66
CA LEU A 143 -2.34 33.02 19.48
C LEU A 143 -1.98 33.05 20.96
N ILE A 144 -1.32 32.01 21.46
CA ILE A 144 -0.91 31.91 22.88
C ILE A 144 0.07 33.03 23.23
N ALA A 145 1.02 33.32 22.33
CA ALA A 145 2.03 34.35 22.53
C ALA A 145 1.55 35.77 22.16
N TYR A 146 0.28 35.96 21.76
CA TYR A 146 -0.19 37.24 21.21
C TYR A 146 -0.06 38.39 22.21
N ASP A 147 -0.47 38.16 23.46
CA ASP A 147 -0.43 39.17 24.52
C ASP A 147 1.00 39.46 25.01
N ASP A 148 1.94 38.54 24.79
CA ASP A 148 3.36 38.67 25.14
C ASP A 148 4.20 39.38 24.05
N GLY A 149 3.55 40.01 23.06
CA GLY A 149 4.22 40.65 21.92
C GLY A 149 4.64 39.69 20.82
N GLY A 150 4.04 38.49 20.78
CA GLY A 150 4.26 37.52 19.73
C GLY A 150 3.87 38.04 18.33
N PRO A 151 4.34 37.39 17.26
CA PRO A 151 4.09 37.84 15.90
C PRO A 151 2.60 37.68 15.55
N GLY A 152 1.85 38.78 15.51
CA GLY A 152 0.40 38.78 15.24
C GLY A 152 -0.01 38.22 13.87
N TRP A 153 0.93 38.02 12.94
CA TRP A 153 0.67 37.40 11.64
C TRP A 153 0.64 35.86 11.69
N LEU A 154 1.24 35.24 12.73
CA LEU A 154 1.34 33.78 12.83
C LEU A 154 -0.03 33.06 12.84
N PRO A 155 -1.04 33.51 13.62
CA PRO A 155 -2.38 32.94 13.56
C PRO A 155 -2.97 32.96 12.15
N ALA A 156 -2.87 34.10 11.46
CA ALA A 156 -3.42 34.27 10.13
C ALA A 156 -2.77 33.32 9.10
N VAL A 157 -1.44 33.20 9.13
CA VAL A 157 -0.72 32.26 8.26
C VAL A 157 -1.04 30.82 8.62
N GLY A 158 -1.07 30.49 9.91
CA GLY A 158 -1.31 29.13 10.39
C GLY A 158 -2.68 28.60 9.99
N PHE A 159 -3.74 29.36 10.28
CA PHE A 159 -5.10 28.99 9.87
C PHE A 159 -5.32 29.12 8.36
N GLY A 160 -4.63 30.05 7.69
CA GLY A 160 -4.64 30.17 6.23
C GLY A 160 -4.10 28.91 5.54
N LEU A 161 -2.98 28.35 6.02
CA LEU A 161 -2.43 27.09 5.52
C LEU A 161 -3.39 25.91 5.74
N LEU A 162 -4.05 25.86 6.90
CA LEU A 162 -5.07 24.85 7.17
C LEU A 162 -6.25 24.95 6.18
N ALA A 163 -6.76 26.17 5.94
CA ALA A 163 -7.85 26.39 4.99
C ALA A 163 -7.46 25.98 3.55
N LEU A 164 -6.23 26.31 3.13
CA LEU A 164 -5.69 25.88 1.83
C LEU A 164 -5.57 24.36 1.73
N ALA A 165 -5.16 23.68 2.81
CA ALA A 165 -5.10 22.23 2.83
C ALA A 165 -6.48 21.60 2.70
N VAL A 166 -7.50 22.11 3.40
CA VAL A 166 -8.89 21.64 3.25
C VAL A 166 -9.38 21.82 1.82
N LEU A 167 -9.14 22.99 1.20
CA LEU A 167 -9.46 23.22 -0.22
C LEU A 167 -8.74 22.23 -1.15
N HIS A 168 -7.46 21.96 -0.88
CA HIS A 168 -6.68 20.97 -1.63
C HIS A 168 -7.30 19.58 -1.54
N LEU A 169 -7.74 19.15 -0.35
CA LEU A 169 -8.39 17.85 -0.16
C LEU A 169 -9.71 17.73 -0.90
N LEU A 170 -10.54 18.78 -0.88
CA LEU A 170 -11.83 18.80 -1.58
C LEU A 170 -11.66 18.75 -3.10
N ALA A 171 -10.75 19.56 -3.64
CA ALA A 171 -10.46 19.54 -5.06
C ALA A 171 -9.78 18.23 -5.49
N GLY A 172 -8.88 17.69 -4.65
CA GLY A 172 -8.24 16.40 -4.83
C GLY A 172 -9.24 15.24 -4.88
N LEU A 173 -10.28 15.28 -4.05
CA LEU A 173 -11.38 14.31 -4.09
C LEU A 173 -12.05 14.27 -5.46
N VAL A 174 -12.43 15.43 -5.99
CA VAL A 174 -13.05 15.52 -7.33
C VAL A 174 -12.09 15.02 -8.41
N LEU A 175 -10.83 15.43 -8.35
CA LEU A 175 -9.82 15.03 -9.33
C LEU A 175 -9.57 13.52 -9.31
N CYS A 176 -9.51 12.89 -8.14
CA CYS A 176 -9.39 11.43 -8.05
C CYS A 176 -10.59 10.71 -8.68
N ILE A 177 -11.82 11.20 -8.48
CA ILE A 177 -13.02 10.62 -9.11
C ILE A 177 -12.94 10.75 -10.63
N VAL A 178 -12.55 11.92 -11.14
CA VAL A 178 -12.34 12.13 -12.58
C VAL A 178 -11.22 11.21 -13.11
N GLY A 179 -10.11 11.08 -12.39
CA GLY A 179 -9.02 10.18 -12.75
C GLY A 179 -9.45 8.72 -12.81
N SER A 180 -10.21 8.25 -11.82
CA SER A 180 -10.77 6.90 -11.79
C SER A 180 -11.72 6.65 -12.96
N THR A 181 -12.66 7.55 -13.22
CA THR A 181 -13.63 7.40 -14.32
C THR A 181 -12.93 7.41 -15.68
N LYS A 182 -11.98 8.32 -15.90
CA LYS A 182 -11.17 8.37 -17.13
C LYS A 182 -10.34 7.11 -17.33
N ALA A 183 -9.64 6.64 -16.30
CA ALA A 183 -8.88 5.40 -16.34
C ALA A 183 -9.79 4.18 -16.63
N ASN A 184 -10.99 4.13 -16.05
CA ASN A 184 -11.95 3.06 -16.28
C ASN A 184 -12.45 3.02 -17.74
N THR A 185 -12.52 4.18 -18.40
CA THR A 185 -12.84 4.28 -19.84
C THR A 185 -11.66 4.05 -20.77
N GLY A 186 -10.45 3.78 -20.25
CA GLY A 186 -9.23 3.63 -21.05
C GLY A 186 -8.63 4.94 -21.55
N GLN A 187 -9.03 6.07 -20.97
CA GLN A 187 -8.51 7.39 -21.33
C GLN A 187 -7.32 7.77 -20.46
N TRP A 188 -6.25 8.24 -21.09
CA TRP A 188 -5.11 8.83 -20.40
C TRP A 188 -5.55 10.09 -19.66
N TRP A 189 -5.16 10.19 -18.40
CA TRP A 189 -5.51 11.34 -17.57
C TRP A 189 -4.39 11.68 -16.61
N SER A 190 -4.15 12.96 -16.41
CA SER A 190 -3.14 13.50 -15.51
C SER A 190 -3.77 14.57 -14.62
N TYR A 191 -3.36 14.60 -13.35
CA TYR A 191 -3.75 15.68 -12.47
C TYR A 191 -3.12 17.00 -12.95
N PRO A 192 -3.75 18.15 -12.64
CA PRO A 192 -3.08 19.43 -12.72
C PRO A 192 -1.79 19.41 -11.90
N LYS A 193 -0.73 20.06 -12.39
CA LYS A 193 0.63 19.94 -11.83
C LYS A 193 0.74 20.36 -10.36
N PHE A 194 -0.09 21.27 -9.91
CA PHE A 194 -0.13 21.72 -8.52
C PHE A 194 -0.80 20.73 -7.56
N PHE A 195 -1.57 19.76 -8.08
CA PHE A 195 -2.14 18.66 -7.29
C PHE A 195 -1.28 17.40 -7.29
N ALA A 196 -0.47 17.19 -8.33
CA ALA A 196 0.43 16.06 -8.43
C ALA A 196 1.78 16.50 -8.98
N LEU A 197 2.65 16.95 -8.07
CA LEU A 197 4.03 17.29 -8.40
C LEU A 197 4.76 16.03 -8.92
N PRO A 198 5.56 16.13 -10.00
CA PRO A 198 6.08 14.96 -10.71
C PRO A 198 7.31 14.34 -10.01
N PHE A 199 7.10 13.63 -8.90
CA PHE A 199 8.16 12.91 -8.19
C PHE A 199 8.49 11.58 -8.87
N VAL A 200 7.49 10.88 -9.38
CA VAL A 200 7.59 9.60 -10.07
C VAL A 200 7.18 9.76 -11.53
N ARG A 201 7.96 9.16 -12.44
CA ARG A 201 7.67 9.14 -13.88
C ARG A 201 6.73 7.99 -14.24
N GLY A 202 5.76 8.27 -15.13
CA GLY A 202 4.89 7.27 -15.75
C GLY A 202 5.71 6.20 -16.43
#